data_AF-A0A329KA08-F1
#
_entry.id   AF-A0A329KA08-F1
#
_cell.length_a   1.000
_cell.length_b   1.000
_cell.length_c   1.000
_cell.angle_alpha   90.00
_cell.angle_beta   90.00
_cell.angle_gamma   90.00
#
_symmetry.space_group_name_H-M   'P 1'
#
loop_
_entity.id
_entity.type
_entity.pdbx_description
1 polymer ?
#
loop_
_entity_poly.entity_id
_entity_poly.type
_entity_poly.pdbx_seq_one_letter_code
_entity_poly.pdbx_strand_id
1 'polypeptide(L)'
;MLLFNTNHLKVYNYIIHHFLEMEIFNGNEYINIGDKLEEMLPKYLFREQYHRCIKIFEELFKWTEDEFYHSMSAFHELALYNFIDYLANIREDMEEFDNIYFNDTCHSLIGEASQSDFNEYNDISFEEYKDNYYNIFCYSDFLFEDTDFLLIPKLYNSRKLDNTNLEEHLGINIDFYYDILPLDVQNEYKSGHITLTGEVSGMLNYIEHRLSFGNLYKLFWENNTPVLEERIQLILENIMDAYFYNQEIDITREALLGNGKVDFKLYRSKKEDEKVLIEIKRASSSYLKKGYEKQLTDYMLSTNYKNAFYLIACFTDSEIKKTEQFIRNHVYTDTIQLYINITILDLRKRKTASVS
;
A
#
# COMPACT_ATOMS: atom_id res chain seq x y z
N MET A 1 1.74 -9.31 16.60
CA MET A 1 2.17 -10.27 15.58
C MET A 1 2.14 -9.65 14.19
N LEU A 2 3.23 -9.75 13.46
CA LEU A 2 3.28 -9.50 12.02
C LEU A 2 2.42 -10.53 11.26
N LEU A 3 1.67 -10.04 10.28
CA LEU A 3 1.00 -10.89 9.30
C LEU A 3 2.00 -11.30 8.22
N PHE A 4 2.28 -12.59 8.14
CA PHE A 4 3.12 -13.22 7.12
C PHE A 4 2.27 -14.03 6.15
N ASN A 5 2.83 -14.39 4.99
CA ASN A 5 2.18 -15.20 3.98
C ASN A 5 2.24 -16.71 4.31
N THR A 6 1.81 -17.08 5.52
CA THR A 6 1.87 -18.45 6.05
C THR A 6 0.80 -18.70 7.10
N ASN A 7 0.36 -19.95 7.21
CA ASN A 7 -0.59 -20.37 8.24
C ASN A 7 0.06 -20.48 9.64
N HIS A 8 1.40 -20.48 9.71
CA HIS A 8 2.17 -20.67 10.95
C HIS A 8 2.71 -19.36 11.54
N LEU A 9 1.87 -18.32 11.54
CA LEU A 9 2.22 -16.98 12.01
C LEU A 9 2.93 -16.96 13.37
N LYS A 10 2.46 -17.78 14.32
CA LYS A 10 3.00 -17.83 15.69
C LYS A 10 4.45 -18.29 15.73
N VAL A 11 4.78 -19.31 14.95
CA VAL A 11 6.13 -19.88 14.93
C VAL A 11 7.11 -18.87 14.34
N TYR A 12 6.79 -18.31 13.19
CA TYR A 12 7.66 -17.31 12.55
C TYR A 12 7.77 -16.03 13.39
N ASN A 13 6.68 -15.50 13.96
CA ASN A 13 6.78 -14.33 14.83
C ASN A 13 7.69 -14.59 16.03
N TYR A 14 7.58 -15.76 16.66
CA TYR A 14 8.46 -16.12 17.78
C TYR A 14 9.93 -16.22 17.36
N ILE A 15 10.21 -16.92 16.25
CA ILE A 15 11.58 -17.06 15.73
C ILE A 15 12.17 -15.70 15.41
N ILE A 16 11.46 -14.86 14.66
CA ILE A 16 11.92 -13.53 14.29
C ILE A 16 12.11 -12.63 15.50
N HIS A 17 11.19 -12.68 16.48
CA HIS A 17 11.33 -11.94 17.73
C HIS A 17 12.62 -12.34 18.45
N HIS A 18 12.86 -13.64 18.58
CA HIS A 18 14.05 -14.14 19.27
C HIS A 18 15.35 -13.81 18.52
N PHE A 19 15.35 -13.87 17.18
CA PHE A 19 16.48 -13.44 16.38
C PHE A 19 16.77 -11.95 16.54
N LEU A 20 15.75 -11.09 16.47
CA LEU A 20 15.89 -9.65 16.72
C LEU A 20 16.40 -9.39 18.13
N GLU A 21 15.87 -10.13 19.10
CA GLU A 21 16.34 -10.08 20.47
C GLU A 21 17.84 -10.36 20.51
N MET A 22 18.32 -11.49 20.00
CA MET A 22 19.73 -11.88 20.06
C MET A 22 20.66 -10.95 19.27
N GLU A 23 20.34 -10.64 18.02
CA GLU A 23 21.27 -9.91 17.17
C GLU A 23 21.22 -8.42 17.39
N ILE A 24 20.06 -7.85 17.65
CA ILE A 24 19.89 -6.39 17.67
C ILE A 24 19.82 -5.88 19.11
N PHE A 25 18.92 -6.43 19.93
CA PHE A 25 18.53 -5.82 21.21
C PHE A 25 19.27 -6.36 22.44
N ASN A 26 19.68 -7.63 22.44
CA ASN A 26 20.50 -8.29 23.45
C ASN A 26 21.92 -8.41 22.92
N GLY A 27 22.70 -7.34 23.09
CA GLY A 27 24.10 -7.31 22.69
C GLY A 27 25.02 -6.77 23.78
N ASN A 28 26.30 -6.79 23.46
CA ASN A 28 27.32 -6.09 24.23
C ASN A 28 26.92 -4.62 24.41
N GLU A 29 26.82 -4.12 25.65
CA GLU A 29 26.45 -2.74 25.99
C GLU A 29 27.33 -1.68 25.29
N TYR A 30 28.49 -2.09 24.78
CA TYR A 30 29.41 -1.24 24.04
C TYR A 30 29.13 -1.11 22.53
N ILE A 31 28.23 -1.93 21.95
CA ILE A 31 27.87 -1.87 20.52
C ILE A 31 26.50 -1.23 20.38
N ASN A 32 26.42 -0.10 19.67
CA ASN A 32 25.16 0.58 19.44
C ASN A 32 24.33 -0.20 18.42
N ILE A 33 23.00 -0.24 18.59
CA ILE A 33 22.05 -0.78 17.59
C ILE A 33 22.38 -0.25 16.19
N GLY A 34 22.70 1.05 16.08
CA GLY A 34 23.08 1.67 14.82
C GLY A 34 24.24 0.97 14.11
N ASP A 35 25.28 0.56 14.82
CA ASP A 35 26.46 -0.07 14.23
C ASP A 35 26.09 -1.43 13.59
N LYS A 36 25.23 -2.19 14.28
CA LYS A 36 24.69 -3.46 13.77
C LYS A 36 23.82 -3.26 12.54
N LEU A 37 22.93 -2.26 12.58
CA LEU A 37 22.04 -1.94 11.46
C LEU A 37 22.80 -1.44 10.23
N GLU A 38 23.94 -0.76 10.41
CA GLU A 38 24.77 -0.28 9.31
C GLU A 38 25.29 -1.45 8.45
N GLU A 39 25.61 -2.59 9.07
CA GLU A 39 26.13 -3.77 8.37
C GLU A 39 25.07 -4.43 7.46
N MET A 40 23.80 -4.30 7.82
CA MET A 40 22.68 -5.00 7.16
C MET A 40 21.94 -4.11 6.16
N LEU A 41 21.74 -2.83 6.46
CA LEU A 41 20.86 -1.97 5.68
C LEU A 41 21.56 -1.32 4.47
N PRO A 42 20.79 -0.96 3.42
CA PRO A 42 21.33 -0.17 2.32
C PRO A 42 22.01 1.12 2.81
N LYS A 43 23.27 1.33 2.39
CA LYS A 43 24.12 2.41 2.92
C LYS A 43 23.53 3.81 2.77
N TYR A 44 22.85 4.09 1.65
CA TYR A 44 22.19 5.40 1.44
C TYR A 44 21.06 5.63 2.46
N LEU A 45 20.29 4.58 2.70
CA LEU A 45 19.10 4.61 3.54
C LEU A 45 19.47 4.81 5.01
N PHE A 46 20.46 4.04 5.49
CA PHE A 46 20.97 4.18 6.84
C PHE A 46 21.61 5.56 7.08
N ARG A 47 22.43 6.05 6.15
CA ARG A 47 23.09 7.35 6.25
C ARG A 47 22.11 8.52 6.34
N GLU A 48 21.04 8.48 5.56
CA GLU A 48 20.12 9.60 5.42
C GLU A 48 18.94 9.51 6.40
N GLN A 49 18.54 8.28 6.78
CA GLN A 49 17.33 8.02 7.57
C GLN A 49 17.61 7.23 8.87
N TYR A 50 18.80 7.40 9.47
CA TYR A 50 19.29 6.67 10.66
C TYR A 50 18.25 6.45 11.77
N HIS A 51 17.64 7.52 12.29
CA HIS A 51 16.66 7.42 13.37
C HIS A 51 15.41 6.62 12.97
N ARG A 52 15.03 6.70 11.69
CA ARG A 52 13.90 5.96 11.14
C ARG A 52 14.25 4.46 11.07
N CYS A 53 15.47 4.10 10.64
CA CYS A 53 15.94 2.72 10.63
C CYS A 53 15.86 2.08 12.02
N ILE A 54 16.35 2.77 13.06
CA ILE A 54 16.26 2.26 14.45
C ILE A 54 14.80 2.04 14.86
N LYS A 55 13.94 3.03 14.58
CA LYS A 55 12.53 2.95 14.91
C LYS A 55 11.84 1.75 14.26
N ILE A 56 12.15 1.45 13.00
CA ILE A 56 11.59 0.29 12.29
C ILE A 56 11.98 -1.02 12.95
N PHE A 57 13.25 -1.19 13.35
CA PHE A 57 13.66 -2.40 14.07
C PHE A 57 13.00 -2.52 15.44
N GLU A 58 12.82 -1.40 16.15
CA GLU A 58 12.04 -1.40 17.40
C GLU A 58 10.57 -1.79 17.18
N GLU A 59 9.96 -1.33 16.08
CA GLU A 59 8.60 -1.69 15.68
C GLU A 59 8.52 -3.18 15.36
N LEU A 60 9.41 -3.71 14.51
CA LEU A 60 9.48 -5.15 14.21
C LEU A 60 9.63 -6.00 15.49
N PHE A 61 10.50 -5.60 16.41
CA PHE A 61 10.72 -6.30 17.67
C PHE A 61 9.46 -6.35 18.55
N LYS A 62 8.80 -5.20 18.74
CA LYS A 62 7.56 -5.10 19.53
C LYS A 62 6.40 -5.83 18.85
N TRP A 63 6.27 -5.69 17.54
CA TRP A 63 5.19 -6.28 16.76
C TRP A 63 5.29 -7.79 16.65
N THR A 64 6.49 -8.36 16.71
CA THR A 64 6.67 -9.82 16.71
C THR A 64 6.34 -10.45 18.08
N GLU A 65 6.42 -9.67 19.16
CA GLU A 65 6.06 -10.12 20.53
C GLU A 65 4.56 -10.04 20.82
N ASP A 66 3.89 -8.98 20.36
CA ASP A 66 2.52 -8.70 20.78
C ASP A 66 1.46 -9.60 20.10
N GLU A 67 0.20 -9.56 20.57
CA GLU A 67 -0.90 -10.38 20.03
C GLU A 67 -1.72 -9.70 18.92
N PHE A 68 -1.44 -8.43 18.58
CA PHE A 68 -2.23 -7.68 17.60
C PHE A 68 -1.72 -7.91 16.18
N TYR A 69 -2.61 -8.00 15.20
CA TYR A 69 -2.16 -8.11 13.81
C TYR A 69 -1.64 -6.77 13.28
N HIS A 70 -0.39 -6.77 12.79
CA HIS A 70 0.27 -5.63 12.17
C HIS A 70 0.60 -5.92 10.71
N SER A 71 0.38 -4.92 9.86
CA SER A 71 0.80 -4.93 8.46
C SER A 71 2.13 -4.19 8.32
N MET A 72 3.05 -4.76 7.54
CA MET A 72 4.33 -4.14 7.26
C MET A 72 4.16 -2.97 6.28
N SER A 73 5.04 -1.97 6.41
CA SER A 73 5.26 -0.97 5.37
C SER A 73 6.42 -1.44 4.49
N ALA A 74 6.62 -0.84 3.32
CA ALA A 74 7.83 -1.05 2.52
C ALA A 74 9.13 -0.95 3.33
N PHE A 75 9.18 -0.07 4.34
CA PHE A 75 10.36 0.13 5.16
C PHE A 75 10.56 -1.00 6.18
N HIS A 76 9.46 -1.55 6.71
CA HIS A 76 9.48 -2.77 7.54
C HIS A 76 9.91 -3.98 6.72
N GLU A 77 9.38 -4.13 5.50
CA GLU A 77 9.69 -5.27 4.63
C GLU A 77 11.16 -5.30 4.26
N LEU A 78 11.69 -4.17 3.78
CA LEU A 78 13.10 -4.04 3.45
C LEU A 78 14.00 -4.32 4.67
N ALA A 79 13.64 -3.77 5.84
CA ALA A 79 14.41 -3.97 7.06
C ALA A 79 14.43 -5.45 7.49
N LEU A 80 13.26 -6.10 7.54
CA LEU A 80 13.16 -7.51 7.90
C LEU A 80 13.88 -8.40 6.88
N TYR A 81 13.75 -8.11 5.59
CA TYR A 81 14.43 -8.89 4.55
C TYR A 81 15.95 -8.83 4.71
N ASN A 82 16.53 -7.64 4.85
CA ASN A 82 17.99 -7.50 5.01
C ASN A 82 18.48 -8.14 6.32
N PHE A 83 17.67 -8.08 7.38
CA PHE A 83 17.98 -8.77 8.63
C PHE A 83 18.03 -10.29 8.48
N ILE A 84 17.06 -10.86 7.76
CA ILE A 84 16.98 -12.29 7.51
C ILE A 84 18.07 -12.77 6.55
N ASP A 85 18.37 -11.99 5.52
CA ASP A 85 19.49 -12.26 4.60
C ASP A 85 20.83 -12.25 5.36
N TYR A 86 21.04 -11.28 6.25
CA TYR A 86 22.21 -11.24 7.14
C TYR A 86 22.33 -12.52 7.99
N LEU A 87 21.23 -12.96 8.63
CA LEU A 87 21.24 -14.19 9.43
C LEU A 87 21.47 -15.45 8.60
N ALA A 88 20.89 -15.53 7.40
CA ALA A 88 21.10 -16.64 6.50
C ALA A 88 22.58 -16.77 6.13
N ASN A 89 23.23 -15.64 5.80
CA ASN A 89 24.67 -15.61 5.51
C ASN A 89 25.52 -16.06 6.73
N ILE A 90 25.17 -15.64 7.96
CA ILE A 90 25.87 -16.11 9.17
C ILE A 90 25.72 -17.62 9.34
N ARG A 91 24.51 -18.15 9.11
CA ARG A 91 24.23 -19.58 9.26
C ARG A 91 25.08 -20.43 8.32
N GLU A 92 25.35 -19.94 7.11
CA GLU A 92 26.23 -20.60 6.14
C GLU A 92 27.66 -20.83 6.68
N ASP A 93 28.15 -19.91 7.52
CA ASP A 93 29.50 -19.91 8.08
C ASP A 93 29.59 -20.48 9.52
N MET A 94 28.46 -20.81 10.15
CA MET A 94 28.38 -21.18 11.57
C MET A 94 27.69 -22.53 11.80
N GLU A 95 28.46 -23.60 11.99
CA GLU A 95 27.93 -24.96 12.22
C GLU A 95 27.04 -25.06 13.46
N GLU A 96 27.32 -24.27 14.51
CA GLU A 96 26.54 -24.25 15.75
C GLU A 96 25.36 -23.27 15.71
N PHE A 97 25.06 -22.65 14.56
CA PHE A 97 24.04 -21.61 14.44
C PHE A 97 22.70 -22.06 15.02
N ASP A 98 22.23 -23.26 14.64
CA ASP A 98 20.91 -23.72 15.05
C ASP A 98 20.81 -23.88 16.59
N ASN A 99 21.90 -24.29 17.25
CA ASN A 99 21.95 -24.43 18.71
C ASN A 99 22.02 -23.08 19.44
N ILE A 100 22.52 -22.04 18.77
CA ILE A 100 22.68 -20.71 19.34
C ILE A 100 21.38 -19.91 19.17
N TYR A 101 20.82 -19.91 17.95
CA TYR A 101 19.74 -19.02 17.55
C TYR A 101 18.35 -19.61 17.73
N PHE A 102 18.20 -20.94 17.77
CA PHE A 102 16.92 -21.58 18.05
C PHE A 102 16.91 -22.10 19.48
N ASN A 103 16.17 -21.42 20.36
CA ASN A 103 16.00 -21.88 21.74
C ASN A 103 14.99 -23.05 21.85
N ASP A 104 14.84 -23.60 23.06
CA ASP A 104 13.92 -24.70 23.34
C ASP A 104 12.46 -24.41 22.91
N THR A 105 12.03 -23.15 23.02
CA THR A 105 10.69 -22.73 22.61
C THR A 105 10.57 -22.71 21.08
N CYS A 106 11.59 -22.23 20.36
CA CYS A 106 11.66 -22.35 18.91
C CYS A 106 11.53 -23.83 18.49
N HIS A 107 12.32 -24.72 19.08
CA HIS A 107 12.28 -26.14 18.76
C HIS A 107 10.90 -26.77 19.02
N SER A 108 10.25 -26.42 20.13
CA SER A 108 8.90 -26.90 20.45
C SER A 108 7.87 -26.42 19.43
N LEU A 109 7.86 -25.11 19.13
CA LEU A 109 6.92 -24.50 18.19
C LEU A 109 7.11 -25.03 16.76
N ILE A 110 8.36 -25.19 16.31
CA ILE A 110 8.69 -25.80 15.03
C ILE A 110 8.17 -27.23 14.97
N GLY A 111 8.35 -28.02 16.04
CA GLY A 111 7.84 -29.39 16.10
C GLY A 111 6.31 -29.46 15.96
N GLU A 112 5.58 -28.56 16.64
CA GLU A 112 4.12 -28.47 16.54
C GLU A 112 3.65 -28.08 15.13
N ALA A 113 4.28 -27.05 14.53
CA ALA A 113 3.93 -26.61 13.19
C ALA A 113 4.27 -27.67 12.11
N SER A 114 5.45 -28.28 12.20
CA SER A 114 5.87 -29.37 11.31
C SER A 114 4.92 -30.56 11.39
N GLN A 115 4.43 -30.89 12.59
CA GLN A 115 3.46 -31.97 12.77
C GLN A 115 2.10 -31.61 12.16
N SER A 116 1.68 -30.34 12.26
CA SER A 116 0.47 -29.85 11.61
C SER A 116 0.58 -29.95 10.10
N ASP A 117 1.66 -29.47 9.49
CA ASP A 117 1.90 -29.54 8.05
C ASP A 117 1.96 -30.99 7.54
N PHE A 118 2.70 -31.84 8.26
CA PHE A 118 2.79 -33.26 7.93
C PHE A 118 1.42 -33.95 7.96
N ASN A 119 0.55 -33.59 8.89
CA ASN A 119 -0.80 -34.15 8.97
C ASN A 119 -1.73 -33.63 7.86
N GLU A 120 -1.52 -32.41 7.37
CA GLU A 120 -2.34 -31.78 6.35
C GLU A 120 -1.98 -32.26 4.94
N TYR A 121 -0.68 -32.32 4.62
CA TYR A 121 -0.18 -32.55 3.26
C TYR A 121 0.41 -33.96 3.07
N ASN A 122 1.25 -34.44 4.02
CA ASN A 122 1.87 -35.76 4.03
C ASN A 122 2.56 -36.17 2.69
N ASP A 123 3.22 -35.22 2.03
CA ASP A 123 3.89 -35.37 0.74
C ASP A 123 5.43 -35.54 0.86
N ILE A 124 6.01 -34.99 1.92
CA ILE A 124 7.41 -35.17 2.33
C ILE A 124 7.50 -35.74 3.75
N SER A 125 8.70 -36.15 4.18
CA SER A 125 8.89 -36.68 5.53
C SER A 125 8.74 -35.60 6.61
N PHE A 126 8.39 -36.02 7.83
CA PHE A 126 8.30 -35.11 8.98
C PHE A 126 9.60 -34.34 9.23
N GLU A 127 10.77 -34.97 9.04
CA GLU A 127 12.04 -34.27 9.21
C GLU A 127 12.30 -33.26 8.09
N GLU A 128 11.87 -33.52 6.85
CA GLU A 128 11.96 -32.50 5.79
C GLU A 128 11.06 -31.29 6.08
N TYR A 129 9.86 -31.50 6.64
CA TYR A 129 9.02 -30.39 7.14
C TYR A 129 9.74 -29.57 8.21
N LYS A 130 10.34 -30.26 9.17
CA LYS A 130 11.08 -29.64 10.26
C LYS A 130 12.30 -28.87 9.75
N ASP A 131 13.07 -29.45 8.84
CA ASP A 131 14.25 -28.83 8.23
C ASP A 131 13.92 -27.53 7.49
N ASN A 132 12.73 -27.44 6.87
CA ASN A 132 12.27 -26.21 6.22
C ASN A 132 12.16 -25.03 7.19
N TYR A 133 11.72 -25.26 8.43
CA TYR A 133 11.66 -24.21 9.46
C TYR A 133 13.03 -23.76 9.93
N TYR A 134 14.05 -24.62 9.91
CA TYR A 134 15.42 -24.18 10.21
C TYR A 134 16.07 -23.48 9.02
N ASN A 135 15.56 -23.68 7.79
CA ASN A 135 16.14 -23.11 6.59
C ASN A 135 15.82 -21.61 6.38
N ILE A 136 16.59 -20.75 7.05
CA ILE A 136 16.46 -19.28 6.98
C ILE A 136 16.52 -18.74 5.55
N PHE A 137 17.27 -19.37 4.64
CA PHE A 137 17.34 -18.94 3.23
C PHE A 137 15.97 -18.91 2.54
N CYS A 138 15.06 -19.79 2.95
CA CYS A 138 13.72 -19.88 2.39
C CYS A 138 12.72 -18.96 3.08
N TYR A 139 13.10 -18.23 4.14
CA TYR A 139 12.14 -17.40 4.88
C TYR A 139 11.57 -16.29 4.01
N SER A 140 12.33 -15.78 3.04
CA SER A 140 11.81 -14.78 2.11
C SER A 140 10.55 -15.25 1.34
N ASP A 141 10.43 -16.55 1.08
CA ASP A 141 9.28 -17.13 0.39
C ASP A 141 8.02 -17.25 1.27
N PHE A 142 8.18 -17.23 2.60
CA PHE A 142 7.10 -17.42 3.57
C PHE A 142 6.68 -16.13 4.27
N LEU A 143 7.61 -15.18 4.41
CA LEU A 143 7.40 -13.97 5.21
C LEU A 143 6.90 -12.78 4.39
N PHE A 144 7.04 -12.82 3.07
CA PHE A 144 6.69 -11.70 2.20
C PHE A 144 5.70 -12.13 1.11
N GLU A 145 4.82 -11.21 0.69
CA GLU A 145 3.96 -11.42 -0.48
C GLU A 145 4.76 -11.31 -1.78
N ASP A 146 5.67 -10.33 -1.83
CA ASP A 146 6.64 -10.11 -2.89
C ASP A 146 7.95 -9.52 -2.32
N THR A 147 8.96 -9.37 -3.18
CA THR A 147 10.23 -8.72 -2.82
C THR A 147 10.54 -7.55 -3.76
N ASP A 148 9.50 -6.85 -4.22
CA ASP A 148 9.62 -5.78 -5.21
C ASP A 148 10.47 -4.59 -4.70
N PHE A 149 10.60 -4.44 -3.38
CA PHE A 149 11.53 -3.47 -2.77
C PHE A 149 12.99 -3.67 -3.20
N LEU A 150 13.40 -4.89 -3.61
CA LEU A 150 14.73 -5.16 -4.15
C LEU A 150 14.95 -4.52 -5.53
N LEU A 151 13.89 -4.20 -6.25
CA LEU A 151 13.94 -3.61 -7.58
C LEU A 151 13.98 -2.07 -7.54
N ILE A 152 13.87 -1.44 -6.37
CA ILE A 152 13.68 0.01 -6.25
C ILE A 152 14.72 0.86 -6.99
N PRO A 153 16.04 0.60 -6.87
CA PRO A 153 17.02 1.35 -7.64
C PRO A 153 16.78 1.23 -9.15
N LYS A 154 16.35 0.05 -9.63
CA LYS A 154 16.07 -0.19 -11.05
C LYS A 154 14.78 0.48 -11.49
N LEU A 155 13.70 0.38 -10.70
CA LEU A 155 12.40 0.98 -11.01
C LEU A 155 12.52 2.51 -11.09
N TYR A 156 13.07 3.13 -10.05
CA TYR A 156 13.25 4.58 -10.00
C TYR A 156 14.14 5.11 -11.14
N ASN A 157 15.30 4.49 -11.37
CA ASN A 157 16.20 4.91 -12.44
C ASN A 157 15.58 4.71 -13.84
N SER A 158 14.79 3.65 -14.03
CA SER A 158 14.06 3.44 -15.28
C SER A 158 13.01 4.54 -15.50
N ARG A 159 12.28 4.94 -14.45
CA ARG A 159 11.34 6.08 -14.51
C ARG A 159 12.00 7.41 -14.85
N LYS A 160 13.21 7.67 -14.34
CA LYS A 160 14.01 8.85 -14.72
C LYS A 160 14.40 8.86 -16.20
N LEU A 161 14.42 7.70 -16.84
CA LEU A 161 14.61 7.51 -18.28
C LEU A 161 13.30 7.29 -19.04
N ASP A 162 12.16 7.66 -18.43
CA ASP A 162 10.82 7.55 -18.98
C ASP A 162 10.41 6.10 -19.36
N ASN A 163 10.90 5.12 -18.59
CA ASN A 163 10.63 3.70 -18.80
C ASN A 163 9.98 3.05 -17.57
N THR A 164 8.67 2.78 -17.66
CA THR A 164 7.84 2.13 -16.64
C THR A 164 7.54 0.66 -16.93
N ASN A 165 8.09 0.07 -18.00
CA ASN A 165 7.71 -1.25 -18.48
C ASN A 165 7.82 -2.37 -17.43
N LEU A 166 8.84 -2.29 -16.57
CA LEU A 166 9.05 -3.31 -15.52
C LEU A 166 7.92 -3.27 -14.48
N GLU A 167 7.55 -2.07 -14.04
CA GLU A 167 6.47 -1.86 -13.08
C GLU A 167 5.13 -2.33 -13.66
N GLU A 168 4.87 -1.99 -14.92
CA GLU A 168 3.62 -2.35 -15.58
C GLU A 168 3.49 -3.86 -15.82
N HIS A 169 4.60 -4.53 -16.15
CA HIS A 169 4.59 -5.97 -16.39
C HIS A 169 4.42 -6.77 -15.10
N LEU A 170 4.96 -6.28 -14.00
CA LEU A 170 4.93 -6.95 -12.69
C LEU A 170 3.79 -6.45 -11.79
N GLY A 171 3.10 -5.36 -12.14
CA GLY A 171 2.03 -4.78 -11.33
C GLY A 171 2.52 -3.97 -10.13
N ILE A 172 3.74 -3.45 -10.17
CA ILE A 172 4.39 -2.81 -9.01
C ILE A 172 3.87 -1.39 -8.81
N ASN A 173 3.40 -1.09 -7.61
CA ASN A 173 3.07 0.27 -7.20
C ASN A 173 4.27 0.95 -6.52
N ILE A 174 4.97 1.82 -7.26
CA ILE A 174 6.14 2.52 -6.72
C ILE A 174 5.81 3.41 -5.51
N ASP A 175 4.58 3.94 -5.42
CA ASP A 175 4.21 4.90 -4.38
C ASP A 175 4.27 4.26 -2.99
N PHE A 176 4.09 2.93 -2.91
CA PHE A 176 4.23 2.16 -1.68
C PHE A 176 5.65 2.23 -1.10
N TYR A 177 6.66 2.34 -1.97
CA TYR A 177 8.07 2.36 -1.60
C TYR A 177 8.64 3.77 -1.43
N TYR A 178 7.79 4.80 -1.45
CA TYR A 178 8.24 6.20 -1.33
C TYR A 178 9.17 6.42 -0.12
N ASP A 179 8.82 5.84 1.03
CA ASP A 179 9.52 6.04 2.29
C ASP A 179 10.93 5.45 2.33
N ILE A 180 11.23 4.49 1.45
CA ILE A 180 12.55 3.84 1.37
C ILE A 180 13.46 4.48 0.30
N LEU A 181 12.97 5.48 -0.43
CA LEU A 181 13.79 6.22 -1.39
C LEU A 181 14.80 7.15 -0.70
N PRO A 182 15.88 7.55 -1.39
CA PRO A 182 16.77 8.61 -0.92
C PRO A 182 16.03 9.92 -0.59
N LEU A 183 16.54 10.70 0.37
CA LEU A 183 15.83 11.90 0.83
C LEU A 183 15.76 13.01 -0.23
N ASP A 184 16.76 13.14 -1.08
CA ASP A 184 16.74 14.09 -2.20
C ASP A 184 15.61 13.74 -3.18
N VAL A 185 15.42 12.46 -3.46
CA VAL A 185 14.31 11.95 -4.26
C VAL A 185 12.96 12.24 -3.60
N GLN A 186 12.81 11.94 -2.31
CA GLN A 186 11.57 12.24 -1.58
C GLN A 186 11.23 13.73 -1.65
N ASN A 187 12.23 14.60 -1.49
CA ASN A 187 12.05 16.05 -1.56
C ASN A 187 11.60 16.57 -2.94
N GLU A 188 11.79 15.80 -4.03
CA GLU A 188 11.24 16.14 -5.33
C GLU A 188 9.69 16.07 -5.34
N TYR A 189 9.08 15.26 -4.47
CA TYR A 189 7.65 14.99 -4.45
C TYR A 189 6.99 15.59 -3.21
N LYS A 190 6.33 16.74 -3.37
CA LYS A 190 5.64 17.45 -2.27
C LYS A 190 4.51 16.64 -1.62
N SER A 191 3.97 15.70 -2.36
CA SER A 191 2.78 14.92 -2.03
C SER A 191 3.07 13.66 -1.22
N GLY A 192 4.33 13.21 -1.16
CA GLY A 192 4.65 11.87 -0.67
C GLY A 192 4.34 10.75 -1.67
N HIS A 193 4.04 11.10 -2.93
CA HIS A 193 3.75 10.15 -4.00
C HIS A 193 4.59 10.48 -5.23
N ILE A 194 5.10 9.44 -5.87
CA ILE A 194 5.92 9.51 -7.08
C ILE A 194 5.03 9.69 -8.30
N THR A 195 3.83 9.08 -8.30
CA THR A 195 2.89 9.13 -9.42
C THR A 195 1.74 10.10 -9.18
N LEU A 196 1.22 10.71 -10.25
CA LEU A 196 0.00 11.52 -10.17
C LEU A 196 -1.21 10.73 -9.64
N THR A 197 -1.30 9.44 -9.95
CA THR A 197 -2.34 8.55 -9.41
C THR A 197 -2.27 8.45 -7.90
N GLY A 198 -1.06 8.30 -7.33
CA GLY A 198 -0.83 8.33 -5.90
C GLY A 198 -1.27 9.65 -5.28
N GLU A 199 -0.94 10.78 -5.93
CA GLU A 199 -1.35 12.10 -5.44
C GLU A 199 -2.85 12.35 -5.44
N VAL A 200 -3.54 11.90 -6.49
CA VAL A 200 -5.01 11.96 -6.54
C VAL A 200 -5.61 11.08 -5.44
N SER A 201 -5.03 9.90 -5.19
CA SER A 201 -5.45 9.03 -4.08
C SER A 201 -5.24 9.71 -2.72
N GLY A 202 -4.08 10.33 -2.50
CA GLY A 202 -3.79 11.11 -1.28
C GLY A 202 -4.76 12.27 -1.06
N MET A 203 -5.11 12.99 -2.12
CA MET A 203 -6.13 14.03 -2.08
C MET A 203 -7.52 13.47 -1.72
N LEU A 204 -7.92 12.35 -2.33
CA LEU A 204 -9.21 11.72 -2.05
C LEU A 204 -9.29 11.23 -0.59
N ASN A 205 -8.20 10.65 -0.07
CA ASN A 205 -8.09 10.27 1.35
C ASN A 205 -8.21 11.51 2.27
N TYR A 206 -7.57 12.62 1.90
CA TYR A 206 -7.75 13.88 2.62
C TYR A 206 -9.22 14.34 2.60
N ILE A 207 -9.88 14.34 1.44
CA ILE A 207 -11.30 14.69 1.29
C ILE A 207 -12.16 13.79 2.17
N GLU A 208 -11.96 12.47 2.11
CA GLU A 208 -12.69 11.50 2.92
C GLU A 208 -12.52 11.78 4.41
N HIS A 209 -11.29 12.03 4.89
CA HIS A 209 -11.06 12.40 6.28
C HIS A 209 -11.81 13.70 6.65
N ARG A 210 -11.85 14.70 5.77
CA ARG A 210 -12.63 15.94 5.99
C ARG A 210 -14.14 15.72 5.95
N LEU A 211 -14.63 14.72 5.20
CA LEU A 211 -16.03 14.29 5.19
C LEU A 211 -16.39 13.51 6.47
N SER A 212 -15.51 12.62 6.93
CA SER A 212 -15.70 11.71 8.08
C SER A 212 -15.50 12.37 9.44
N PHE A 213 -14.53 13.29 9.55
CA PHE A 213 -14.21 13.96 10.82
C PHE A 213 -14.43 15.49 10.78
N GLY A 214 -14.40 16.12 9.60
CA GLY A 214 -14.59 17.58 9.44
C GLY A 214 -16.05 18.05 9.25
N ASN A 215 -16.24 19.21 8.63
CA ASN A 215 -17.57 19.74 8.27
C ASN A 215 -17.80 19.80 6.75
N LEU A 216 -16.91 19.16 5.97
CA LEU A 216 -16.92 19.27 4.51
C LEU A 216 -18.23 18.76 3.90
N TYR A 217 -18.84 17.71 4.49
CA TYR A 217 -20.11 17.15 4.02
C TYR A 217 -21.22 18.20 3.91
N LYS A 218 -21.20 19.26 4.73
CA LYS A 218 -22.23 20.32 4.73
C LYS A 218 -22.31 21.07 3.42
N LEU A 219 -21.21 21.19 2.67
CA LEU A 219 -21.21 21.86 1.36
C LEU A 219 -22.06 21.12 0.31
N PHE A 220 -22.29 19.82 0.53
CA PHE A 220 -23.03 18.95 -0.38
C PHE A 220 -24.52 18.84 -0.03
N TRP A 221 -25.02 19.68 0.88
CA TRP A 221 -26.44 19.76 1.22
C TRP A 221 -26.94 21.19 1.14
N GLU A 222 -28.11 21.38 0.56
CA GLU A 222 -28.83 22.66 0.53
C GLU A 222 -30.26 22.45 1.03
N ASN A 223 -30.67 23.19 2.08
CA ASN A 223 -32.00 23.06 2.67
C ASN A 223 -32.42 21.61 2.93
N ASN A 224 -31.51 20.84 3.55
CA ASN A 224 -31.65 19.42 3.82
C ASN A 224 -31.74 18.48 2.59
N THR A 225 -31.53 18.99 1.38
CA THR A 225 -31.58 18.24 0.12
C THR A 225 -30.16 18.00 -0.43
N PRO A 226 -29.84 16.79 -0.92
CA PRO A 226 -28.58 16.53 -1.60
C PRO A 226 -28.38 17.45 -2.80
N VAL A 227 -27.19 18.02 -2.96
CA VAL A 227 -26.87 18.84 -4.13
C VAL A 227 -26.84 18.00 -5.42
N LEU A 228 -26.97 18.68 -6.56
CA LEU A 228 -26.84 18.05 -7.88
C LEU A 228 -25.37 17.77 -8.21
N GLU A 229 -25.14 16.84 -9.14
CA GLU A 229 -23.81 16.39 -9.58
C GLU A 229 -22.91 17.55 -10.00
N GLU A 230 -23.44 18.53 -10.74
CA GLU A 230 -22.72 19.76 -11.13
C GLU A 230 -22.14 20.52 -9.93
N ARG A 231 -22.89 20.61 -8.83
CA ARG A 231 -22.40 21.28 -7.61
C ARG A 231 -21.35 20.44 -6.87
N ILE A 232 -21.43 19.11 -6.95
CA ILE A 232 -20.37 18.22 -6.43
C ILE A 232 -19.08 18.46 -7.22
N GLN A 233 -19.17 18.52 -8.55
CA GLN A 233 -18.05 18.82 -9.44
C GLN A 233 -17.42 20.17 -9.10
N LEU A 234 -18.22 21.25 -8.98
CA LEU A 234 -17.70 22.58 -8.61
C LEU A 234 -16.97 22.59 -7.25
N ILE A 235 -17.51 21.89 -6.25
CA ILE A 235 -16.85 21.80 -4.94
C ILE A 235 -15.51 21.06 -5.06
N LEU A 236 -15.48 19.94 -5.79
CA LEU A 236 -14.27 19.15 -5.97
C LEU A 236 -13.22 19.88 -6.82
N GLU A 237 -13.63 20.62 -7.85
CA GLU A 237 -12.76 21.51 -8.65
C GLU A 237 -11.99 22.47 -7.75
N ASN A 238 -12.70 23.22 -6.90
CA ASN A 238 -12.08 24.19 -6.01
C ASN A 238 -11.16 23.55 -4.97
N ILE A 239 -11.46 22.32 -4.52
CA ILE A 239 -10.59 21.56 -3.63
C ILE A 239 -9.34 21.09 -4.38
N MET A 240 -9.49 20.54 -5.59
CA MET A 240 -8.39 20.10 -6.44
C MET A 240 -7.46 21.26 -6.77
N ASP A 241 -7.99 22.38 -7.24
CA ASP A 241 -7.22 23.58 -7.56
C ASP A 241 -6.41 24.08 -6.36
N ALA A 242 -7.01 24.07 -5.17
CA ALA A 242 -6.31 24.47 -3.94
C ALA A 242 -5.26 23.44 -3.50
N TYR A 243 -5.57 22.15 -3.60
CA TYR A 243 -4.67 21.05 -3.19
C TYR A 243 -3.43 20.98 -4.10
N PHE A 244 -3.65 21.20 -5.40
CA PHE A 244 -2.62 21.12 -6.43
C PHE A 244 -2.02 22.49 -6.80
N TYR A 245 -2.39 23.59 -6.14
CA TYR A 245 -2.00 24.96 -6.50
C TYR A 245 -0.49 25.18 -6.73
N ASN A 246 0.35 24.53 -5.91
CA ASN A 246 1.82 24.63 -6.00
C ASN A 246 2.46 23.41 -6.68
N GLN A 247 1.67 22.61 -7.36
CA GLN A 247 2.07 21.44 -8.10
C GLN A 247 1.90 21.75 -9.59
N GLU A 248 2.85 21.34 -10.42
CA GLU A 248 2.82 21.62 -11.86
C GLU A 248 1.83 20.68 -12.58
N ILE A 249 0.56 20.73 -12.18
CA ILE A 249 -0.52 19.85 -12.66
C ILE A 249 -1.57 20.70 -13.36
N ASP A 250 -1.80 20.41 -14.64
CA ASP A 250 -2.88 20.99 -15.42
C ASP A 250 -4.19 20.27 -15.10
N ILE A 251 -5.16 21.00 -14.54
CA ILE A 251 -6.52 20.50 -14.27
C ILE A 251 -7.46 21.11 -15.30
N THR A 252 -8.11 20.27 -16.10
CA THR A 252 -9.16 20.68 -17.03
C THR A 252 -10.49 20.11 -16.60
N ARG A 253 -11.40 20.97 -16.14
CA ARG A 253 -12.80 20.60 -15.90
C ARG A 253 -13.53 20.39 -17.23
N GLU A 254 -14.46 19.45 -17.24
CA GLU A 254 -15.45 19.34 -18.29
C GLU A 254 -14.81 19.11 -19.68
N ALA A 255 -13.71 18.36 -19.69
CA ALA A 255 -12.85 18.18 -20.85
C ALA A 255 -13.55 17.35 -21.95
N LEU A 256 -13.53 17.87 -23.17
CA LEU A 256 -14.05 17.16 -24.34
C LEU A 256 -13.06 16.07 -24.77
N LEU A 257 -13.49 14.82 -24.73
CA LEU A 257 -12.70 13.64 -25.09
C LEU A 257 -13.49 12.75 -26.04
N GLY A 258 -12.95 12.49 -27.24
CA GLY A 258 -13.60 11.67 -28.26
C GLY A 258 -15.02 12.15 -28.56
N ASN A 259 -16.02 11.34 -28.18
CA ASN A 259 -17.45 11.59 -28.42
C ASN A 259 -18.20 12.16 -27.20
N GLY A 260 -17.50 12.55 -26.14
CA GLY A 260 -18.14 12.97 -24.90
C GLY A 260 -17.30 13.93 -24.07
N LYS A 261 -17.70 14.05 -22.81
CA LYS A 261 -17.17 14.99 -21.84
C LYS A 261 -16.88 14.22 -20.56
N VAL A 262 -15.66 14.35 -20.05
CA VAL A 262 -15.26 13.83 -18.74
C VAL A 262 -15.28 14.96 -17.72
N ASP A 263 -15.58 14.64 -16.47
CA ASP A 263 -15.69 15.68 -15.43
C ASP A 263 -14.35 16.38 -15.16
N PHE A 264 -13.26 15.62 -15.03
CA PHE A 264 -11.92 16.19 -14.91
C PHE A 264 -10.87 15.39 -15.67
N LYS A 265 -9.92 16.14 -16.24
CA LYS A 265 -8.69 15.63 -16.83
C LYS A 265 -7.51 16.30 -16.12
N LEU A 266 -6.67 15.50 -15.48
CA LEU A 266 -5.44 15.94 -14.85
C LEU A 266 -4.26 15.51 -15.72
N TYR A 267 -3.29 16.41 -15.88
CA TYR A 267 -2.11 16.18 -16.71
C TYR A 267 -0.89 16.84 -16.07
N ARG A 268 0.19 16.09 -15.88
CA ARG A 268 1.49 16.66 -15.50
C ARG A 268 2.49 16.53 -16.64
N SER A 269 2.52 15.37 -17.30
CA SER A 269 3.48 15.11 -18.37
C SER A 269 2.96 14.11 -19.40
N LYS A 270 3.75 13.87 -20.45
CA LYS A 270 3.39 12.94 -21.51
C LYS A 270 3.37 11.47 -21.06
N LYS A 271 3.93 11.14 -19.89
CA LYS A 271 3.92 9.78 -19.34
C LYS A 271 2.50 9.33 -19.02
N GLU A 272 2.25 8.03 -19.09
CA GLU A 272 0.89 7.48 -18.95
C GLU A 272 0.36 7.51 -17.51
N ASP A 273 1.24 7.37 -16.54
CA ASP A 273 0.99 7.48 -15.10
C ASP A 273 0.85 8.93 -14.59
N GLU A 274 1.21 9.90 -15.43
CA GLU A 274 1.10 11.35 -15.19
C GLU A 274 -0.15 11.96 -15.84
N LYS A 275 -1.13 11.10 -16.12
CA LYS A 275 -2.39 11.38 -16.78
C LYS A 275 -3.51 10.67 -16.03
N VAL A 276 -4.44 11.45 -15.45
CA VAL A 276 -5.55 10.90 -14.68
C VAL A 276 -6.88 11.47 -15.17
N LEU A 277 -7.88 10.61 -15.36
CA LEU A 277 -9.27 11.00 -15.56
C LEU A 277 -10.05 10.85 -14.25
N ILE A 278 -10.95 11.78 -13.96
CA ILE A 278 -11.88 11.64 -12.84
C ILE A 278 -13.30 11.83 -13.37
N GLU A 279 -14.17 10.88 -13.06
CA GLU A 279 -15.60 10.92 -13.38
C GLU A 279 -16.39 10.79 -12.08
N ILE A 280 -17.41 11.63 -11.91
CA ILE A 280 -18.25 11.65 -10.71
C ILE A 280 -19.66 11.22 -11.09
N LYS A 281 -20.24 10.35 -10.26
CA LYS A 281 -21.67 10.02 -10.35
C LYS A 281 -22.31 9.97 -8.98
N ARG A 282 -23.54 10.48 -8.87
CA ARG A 282 -24.39 10.18 -7.70
C ARG A 282 -24.79 8.71 -7.70
N ALA A 283 -24.80 8.07 -6.53
CA ALA A 283 -25.28 6.69 -6.36
C ALA A 283 -26.74 6.49 -6.82
N SER A 284 -27.55 7.55 -6.73
CA SER A 284 -28.92 7.58 -7.24
C SER A 284 -29.03 7.66 -8.78
N SER A 285 -27.93 7.92 -9.49
CA SER A 285 -27.94 8.08 -10.95
C SER A 285 -28.33 6.79 -11.66
N SER A 286 -29.22 6.90 -12.65
CA SER A 286 -29.55 5.81 -13.57
C SER A 286 -28.39 5.46 -14.51
N TYR A 287 -27.40 6.36 -14.62
CA TYR A 287 -26.22 6.21 -15.46
C TYR A 287 -25.00 5.67 -14.72
N LEU A 288 -25.12 5.29 -13.44
CA LEU A 288 -23.99 4.80 -12.63
C LEU A 288 -23.21 3.67 -13.35
N LYS A 289 -23.89 2.58 -13.73
CA LYS A 289 -23.24 1.45 -14.43
C LYS A 289 -22.69 1.86 -15.81
N LYS A 290 -23.47 2.62 -16.59
CA LYS A 290 -23.06 3.04 -17.95
C LYS A 290 -21.86 4.02 -17.93
N GLY A 291 -21.79 4.88 -16.92
CA GLY A 291 -20.69 5.82 -16.75
C GLY A 291 -19.38 5.09 -16.49
N TYR A 292 -19.40 4.12 -15.57
CA TYR A 292 -18.25 3.28 -15.26
C TYR A 292 -17.85 2.37 -16.43
N GLU A 293 -18.76 1.52 -16.92
CA GLU A 293 -18.40 0.46 -17.87
C GLU A 293 -18.07 1.01 -19.27
N LYS A 294 -18.74 2.09 -19.68
CA LYS A 294 -18.70 2.56 -21.07
C LYS A 294 -18.05 3.93 -21.20
N GLN A 295 -18.54 4.96 -20.49
CA GLN A 295 -18.06 6.32 -20.71
C GLN A 295 -16.58 6.45 -20.34
N LEU A 296 -16.22 6.08 -19.11
CA LEU A 296 -14.85 6.23 -18.63
C LEU A 296 -13.89 5.33 -19.42
N THR A 297 -14.28 4.08 -19.68
CA THR A 297 -13.54 3.15 -20.55
C THR A 297 -13.29 3.72 -21.95
N ASP A 298 -14.32 4.26 -22.62
CA ASP A 298 -14.19 4.85 -23.96
C ASP A 298 -13.23 6.07 -23.94
N TYR A 299 -13.24 6.86 -22.87
CA TYR A 299 -12.31 7.99 -22.71
C TYR A 299 -10.87 7.53 -22.52
N MET A 300 -10.63 6.53 -21.67
CA MET A 300 -9.29 5.96 -21.45
C MET A 300 -8.69 5.43 -22.76
N LEU A 301 -9.47 4.65 -23.52
CA LEU A 301 -9.07 4.12 -24.83
C LEU A 301 -8.80 5.19 -25.87
N SER A 302 -9.58 6.27 -25.89
CA SER A 302 -9.44 7.33 -26.91
C SER A 302 -8.35 8.37 -26.61
N THR A 303 -7.82 8.41 -25.39
CA THR A 303 -6.90 9.46 -24.94
C THR A 303 -5.53 8.97 -24.47
N ASN A 304 -5.30 7.65 -24.46
CA ASN A 304 -4.12 7.03 -23.85
C ASN A 304 -3.93 7.46 -22.38
N TYR A 305 -5.04 7.59 -21.65
CA TYR A 305 -5.06 7.77 -20.20
C TYR A 305 -5.22 6.40 -19.58
N LYS A 306 -4.19 5.96 -18.85
CA LYS A 306 -4.18 4.62 -18.25
C LYS A 306 -4.92 4.59 -16.92
N ASN A 307 -4.83 5.65 -16.11
CA ASN A 307 -5.42 5.67 -14.77
C ASN A 307 -6.68 6.54 -14.72
N ALA A 308 -7.69 6.08 -14.00
CA ALA A 308 -8.89 6.85 -13.75
C ALA A 308 -9.47 6.65 -12.36
N PHE A 309 -10.24 7.62 -11.89
CA PHE A 309 -11.01 7.55 -10.65
C PHE A 309 -12.50 7.72 -10.94
N TYR A 310 -13.30 6.80 -10.41
CA TYR A 310 -14.76 6.83 -10.50
C TYR A 310 -15.34 7.11 -9.12
N LEU A 311 -15.74 8.37 -8.90
CA LEU A 311 -16.20 8.85 -7.59
C LEU A 311 -17.71 8.70 -7.47
N ILE A 312 -18.17 7.90 -6.50
CA ILE A 312 -19.59 7.64 -6.28
C ILE A 312 -20.07 8.40 -5.04
N ALA A 313 -20.88 9.43 -5.26
CA ALA A 313 -21.45 10.26 -4.19
C ALA A 313 -22.69 9.62 -3.57
N CYS A 314 -22.61 9.31 -2.27
CA CYS A 314 -23.66 8.65 -1.49
C CYS A 314 -24.19 9.59 -0.40
N PHE A 315 -25.50 9.79 -0.35
CA PHE A 315 -26.16 10.68 0.61
C PHE A 315 -26.98 9.93 1.67
N THR A 316 -27.16 8.61 1.49
CA THR A 316 -27.99 7.74 2.35
C THR A 316 -27.35 6.37 2.58
N ASP A 317 -27.76 5.69 3.65
CA ASP A 317 -27.28 4.33 3.96
C ASP A 317 -27.62 3.31 2.87
N SER A 318 -28.76 3.46 2.20
CA SER A 318 -29.15 2.60 1.08
C SER A 318 -28.26 2.82 -0.14
N GLU A 319 -27.83 4.05 -0.40
CA GLU A 319 -26.89 4.37 -1.47
C GLU A 319 -25.50 3.81 -1.20
N ILE A 320 -25.01 3.84 0.05
CA ILE A 320 -23.75 3.17 0.43
C ILE A 320 -23.83 1.68 0.12
N LYS A 321 -24.86 0.99 0.62
CA LYS A 321 -25.04 -0.47 0.38
C LYS A 321 -25.16 -0.80 -1.11
N LYS A 322 -25.91 0.00 -1.87
CA LYS A 322 -26.03 -0.14 -3.33
C LYS A 322 -24.67 -0.01 -4.00
N THR A 323 -23.84 0.91 -3.54
CA THR A 323 -22.51 1.16 -4.09
C THR A 323 -21.53 0.04 -3.72
N GLU A 324 -21.55 -0.45 -2.49
CA GLU A 324 -20.77 -1.63 -2.08
C GLU A 324 -21.13 -2.85 -2.94
N GLN A 325 -22.41 -3.07 -3.21
CA GLN A 325 -22.87 -4.13 -4.11
C GLN A 325 -22.42 -3.89 -5.56
N PHE A 326 -22.47 -2.63 -6.02
CA PHE A 326 -21.98 -2.26 -7.35
C PHE A 326 -20.50 -2.61 -7.50
N ILE A 327 -19.66 -2.20 -6.54
CA ILE A 327 -18.22 -2.50 -6.50
C ILE A 327 -18.01 -4.02 -6.54
N ARG A 328 -18.64 -4.79 -5.65
CA ARG A 328 -18.49 -6.26 -5.62
C ARG A 328 -18.85 -6.94 -6.94
N ASN A 329 -19.81 -6.39 -7.69
CA ASN A 329 -20.31 -6.98 -8.93
C ASN A 329 -19.60 -6.50 -10.20
N HIS A 330 -18.82 -5.41 -10.15
CA HIS A 330 -18.28 -4.73 -11.34
C HIS A 330 -16.78 -4.46 -11.27
N VAL A 331 -16.13 -4.70 -10.13
CA VAL A 331 -14.67 -4.77 -10.10
C VAL A 331 -14.27 -6.06 -10.84
N TYR A 332 -13.35 -5.96 -11.81
CA TYR A 332 -12.74 -7.07 -12.55
C TYR A 332 -13.51 -7.69 -13.74
N THR A 333 -14.29 -6.94 -14.52
CA THR A 333 -14.95 -7.51 -15.73
C THR A 333 -14.14 -7.37 -17.03
N ASP A 334 -13.15 -6.46 -17.09
CA ASP A 334 -12.26 -6.23 -18.23
C ASP A 334 -10.88 -5.71 -17.77
N THR A 335 -9.84 -5.97 -18.56
CA THR A 335 -8.45 -5.55 -18.35
C THR A 335 -8.28 -4.05 -18.14
N ILE A 336 -9.05 -3.21 -18.83
CA ILE A 336 -8.97 -1.75 -18.68
C ILE A 336 -9.62 -1.23 -17.40
N GLN A 337 -10.64 -1.92 -16.90
CA GLN A 337 -11.32 -1.55 -15.67
C GLN A 337 -10.46 -1.77 -14.42
N LEU A 338 -9.40 -2.58 -14.52
CA LEU A 338 -8.37 -2.74 -13.48
C LEU A 338 -7.70 -1.42 -13.12
N TYR A 339 -7.65 -0.46 -14.05
CA TYR A 339 -7.03 0.84 -13.84
C TYR A 339 -8.02 1.93 -13.44
N ILE A 340 -9.28 1.56 -13.16
CA ILE A 340 -10.31 2.46 -12.65
C ILE A 340 -10.45 2.26 -11.14
N ASN A 341 -9.97 3.24 -10.38
CA ASN A 341 -10.11 3.29 -8.93
C ASN A 341 -11.52 3.79 -8.57
N ILE A 342 -12.34 2.93 -7.96
CA ILE A 342 -13.68 3.34 -7.49
C ILE A 342 -13.58 3.85 -6.06
N THR A 343 -14.05 5.07 -5.81
CA THR A 343 -14.04 5.69 -4.47
C THR A 343 -15.45 6.09 -4.06
N ILE A 344 -15.85 5.73 -2.83
CA ILE A 344 -17.11 6.17 -2.24
C ILE A 344 -16.90 7.53 -1.59
N LEU A 345 -17.64 8.55 -2.02
CA LEU A 345 -17.77 9.80 -1.29
C LEU A 345 -18.96 9.69 -0.35
N ASP A 346 -18.69 9.42 0.94
CA ASP A 346 -19.74 9.39 1.97
C ASP A 346 -20.16 10.81 2.36
N LEU A 347 -21.25 11.26 1.76
CA LEU A 347 -21.83 12.59 1.95
C LEU A 347 -23.05 12.56 2.88
N ARG A 348 -23.28 11.47 3.62
CA ARG A 348 -24.39 11.38 4.57
C ARG A 348 -24.30 12.49 5.63
N LYS A 349 -25.45 12.97 6.09
CA LYS A 349 -25.48 13.84 7.28
C LYS A 349 -25.07 13.05 8.50
N ARG A 350 -24.23 13.65 9.35
CA ARG A 350 -23.96 13.09 10.66
C ARG A 350 -25.20 13.19 11.54
N LYS A 351 -25.54 12.11 12.23
CA LYS A 351 -26.47 12.15 13.35
C LYS A 351 -25.80 12.94 14.47
N THR A 352 -26.36 14.09 14.84
CA THR A 352 -25.87 14.84 16.00
C THR A 352 -26.13 14.03 17.27
N ALA A 353 -25.12 13.92 18.14
CA ALA A 353 -25.21 13.22 19.42
C ALA A 353 -26.27 13.79 20.38
N SER A 354 -26.86 14.95 20.05
CA SER A 354 -27.82 15.68 20.88
C SER A 354 -29.28 15.24 20.68
N VAL A 355 -29.55 14.17 19.93
CA VAL A 355 -30.90 13.61 19.77
C VAL A 355 -30.83 12.10 19.97
N SER A 356 -30.78 11.70 21.24
CA SER A 356 -31.03 10.33 21.73
C SER A 356 -32.22 10.36 22.67
#